data_AF-A0A7S0AR75-F1
#
_entry.id   AF-A0A7S0AR75-F1
#
_cell.length_a   1.000
_cell.length_b   1.000
_cell.length_c   1.000
_cell.angle_alpha   90.00
_cell.angle_beta   90.00
_cell.angle_gamma   90.00
#
_symmetry.space_group_name_H-M   'P 1'
#
loop_
_entity.id
_entity.type
_entity.pdbx_description
1 polymer ?
#
loop_
_entity_poly.entity_id
_entity_poly.type
_entity_poly.pdbx_seq_one_letter_code
_entity_poly.pdbx_strand_id
1 'polypeptide(L)'
;MNYERYPWLRCVGTSDAAHLRDQAEEKIQAARKQYLSTGAVTFPEFVSPTALSSILKDCAAAEDEAFTTDDKHTPHQLPVDPIFQPPDSVRNLQMRTQVASIAYDELPKESELVKLYRNPKLLALVSAITGRGDGSSEQIYLSEDSLGACSVNVFRASYAHSFHFDESEFSTTIMIREANLDGSGLFQYTPPLRETSDDLV
;
A
#
# COMPACT_ATOMS: atom_id res chain seq x y z
N MET A 1 13.29 -3.01 7.30
CA MET A 1 13.21 -1.55 7.47
C MET A 1 14.61 -0.94 7.47
N ASN A 2 14.77 0.23 6.89
CA ASN A 2 16.04 0.95 6.79
C ASN A 2 16.28 1.77 8.06
N TYR A 3 16.86 1.12 9.07
CA TYR A 3 17.13 1.75 10.35
C TYR A 3 18.35 2.68 10.36
N GLU A 4 19.15 2.70 9.31
CA GLU A 4 20.22 3.68 9.14
C GLU A 4 19.62 5.04 8.77
N ARG A 5 18.68 5.04 7.81
CA ARG A 5 17.93 6.22 7.40
C ARG A 5 16.89 6.66 8.44
N TYR A 6 16.24 5.70 9.09
CA TYR A 6 15.18 5.95 10.06
C TYR A 6 15.50 5.32 11.43
N PRO A 7 16.45 5.88 12.21
CA PRO A 7 16.84 5.26 13.47
C PRO A 7 15.72 5.13 14.50
N TRP A 8 14.78 6.09 14.50
CA TRP A 8 13.62 6.14 15.38
C TRP A 8 12.66 4.96 15.19
N LEU A 9 12.66 4.27 14.04
CA LEU A 9 11.87 3.06 13.82
C LEU A 9 12.21 1.95 14.81
N ARG A 10 13.43 1.95 15.40
CA ARG A 10 13.81 0.99 16.44
C ARG A 10 12.93 1.09 17.68
N CYS A 11 12.39 2.27 17.98
CA CYS A 11 11.59 2.52 19.18
C CYS A 11 10.08 2.43 18.95
N VAL A 12 9.63 2.22 17.71
CA VAL A 12 8.21 2.02 17.41
C VAL A 12 7.71 0.74 18.09
N GLY A 13 6.61 0.87 18.82
CA GLY A 13 5.96 -0.22 19.55
C GLY A 13 6.76 -0.77 20.74
N THR A 14 7.75 -0.03 21.26
CA THR A 14 8.58 -0.47 22.40
C THR A 14 8.62 0.55 23.53
N SER A 15 8.87 0.07 24.75
CA SER A 15 9.07 0.90 25.94
C SER A 15 10.48 1.48 26.12
N ASP A 16 11.43 1.13 25.24
CA ASP A 16 12.87 1.34 25.50
C ASP A 16 13.42 2.61 24.82
N ALA A 17 14.48 3.19 25.42
CA ALA A 17 15.24 4.36 24.96
C ALA A 17 14.44 5.67 24.79
N ALA A 18 14.25 6.39 25.90
CA ALA A 18 13.41 7.59 26.01
C ALA A 18 13.61 8.64 24.89
N HIS A 19 14.85 9.01 24.55
CA HIS A 19 15.08 10.04 23.52
C HIS A 19 14.64 9.60 22.10
N LEU A 20 14.89 8.35 21.72
CA LEU A 20 14.47 7.83 20.41
C LEU A 20 12.96 7.57 20.36
N ARG A 21 12.32 7.33 21.51
CA ARG A 21 10.86 7.26 21.62
C ARG A 21 10.22 8.62 21.34
N ASP A 22 10.72 9.69 21.95
CA ASP A 22 10.17 11.03 21.73
C ASP A 22 10.32 11.45 20.26
N GLN A 23 11.45 11.10 19.62
CA GLN A 23 11.61 11.26 18.17
C GLN A 23 10.62 10.41 17.37
N ALA A 24 10.42 9.15 17.73
CA ALA A 24 9.48 8.27 17.03
C ALA A 24 8.05 8.83 17.10
N GLU A 25 7.63 9.30 18.27
CA GLU A 25 6.32 9.93 18.47
C GLU A 25 6.16 11.19 17.62
N GLU A 26 7.16 12.09 17.62
CA GLU A 26 7.16 13.29 16.78
C GLU A 26 7.00 12.93 15.28
N LYS A 27 7.77 11.95 14.78
CA LYS A 27 7.71 11.53 13.38
C LYS A 27 6.39 10.86 13.02
N ILE A 28 5.84 10.03 13.92
CA ILE A 28 4.53 9.41 13.73
C ILE A 28 3.43 10.48 13.71
N GLN A 29 3.44 11.44 14.62
CA GLN A 29 2.45 12.51 14.64
C GLN A 29 2.50 13.39 13.38
N ALA A 30 3.72 13.71 12.91
CA ALA A 30 3.90 14.41 11.64
C ALA A 30 3.35 13.60 10.46
N ALA A 31 3.66 12.30 10.39
CA ALA A 31 3.17 11.39 9.35
C ALA A 31 1.65 11.24 9.38
N ARG A 32 1.05 11.08 10.57
CA ARG A 32 -0.40 11.05 10.78
C ARG A 32 -1.07 12.33 10.31
N LYS A 33 -0.52 13.50 10.68
CA LYS A 33 -1.05 14.79 10.22
C LYS A 33 -1.03 14.88 8.70
N GLN A 34 0.07 14.49 8.06
CA GLN A 34 0.18 14.48 6.60
C GLN A 34 -0.83 13.52 5.97
N TYR A 35 -0.92 12.29 6.48
CA TYR A 35 -1.86 11.27 6.02
C TYR A 35 -3.31 11.78 6.07
N LEU A 36 -3.74 12.35 7.21
CA LEU A 36 -5.09 12.90 7.36
C LEU A 36 -5.37 14.10 6.43
N SER A 37 -4.35 14.92 6.14
CA SER A 37 -4.54 16.09 5.27
C SER A 37 -4.48 15.80 3.77
N THR A 38 -3.76 14.75 3.35
CA THR A 38 -3.47 14.50 1.93
C THR A 38 -3.96 13.15 1.42
N GLY A 39 -4.36 12.24 2.31
CA GLY A 39 -4.70 10.86 2.01
C GLY A 39 -3.50 9.91 1.94
N ALA A 40 -2.27 10.41 1.97
CA ALA A 40 -1.07 9.58 1.86
C ALA A 40 0.12 10.12 2.65
N VAL A 41 1.04 9.23 3.03
CA VAL A 41 2.36 9.58 3.56
C VAL A 41 3.38 8.58 3.03
N THR A 42 4.58 9.06 2.69
CA THR A 42 5.62 8.22 2.09
C THR A 42 6.90 8.24 2.91
N PHE A 43 7.58 7.10 2.94
CA PHE A 43 8.90 6.94 3.54
C PHE A 43 9.87 6.46 2.46
N PRO A 44 10.56 7.37 1.75
CA PRO A 44 11.48 6.98 0.69
C PRO A 44 12.62 6.12 1.26
N GLU A 45 13.04 5.07 0.52
CA GLU A 45 14.10 4.15 0.96
C GLU A 45 13.80 3.47 2.31
N PHE A 46 12.51 3.20 2.59
CA PHE A 46 12.05 2.51 3.80
C PHE A 46 12.58 1.07 3.92
N VAL A 47 12.81 0.40 2.78
CA VAL A 47 13.47 -0.90 2.72
C VAL A 47 14.97 -0.65 2.48
N SER A 48 15.84 -1.31 3.26
CA SER A 48 17.29 -1.15 3.09
C SER A 48 17.73 -1.74 1.75
N PRO A 49 18.83 -1.24 1.14
CA PRO A 49 19.31 -1.75 -0.15
C PRO A 49 19.54 -3.26 -0.16
N THR A 50 20.09 -3.83 0.91
CA THR A 50 20.31 -5.29 1.05
C THR A 50 19.00 -6.07 1.05
N ALA A 51 18.00 -5.62 1.82
CA ALA A 51 16.70 -6.28 1.87
C ALA A 51 15.96 -6.13 0.54
N LEU A 52 16.01 -4.95 -0.08
CA LEU A 52 15.40 -4.68 -1.38
C LEU A 52 15.97 -5.60 -2.47
N SER A 53 17.31 -5.78 -2.50
CA SER A 53 17.96 -6.70 -3.43
C SER A 53 17.51 -8.15 -3.24
N SER A 54 17.33 -8.60 -1.98
CA SER A 54 16.79 -9.93 -1.69
C SER A 54 15.35 -10.08 -2.17
N ILE A 55 14.49 -9.09 -1.88
CA ILE A 55 13.08 -9.10 -2.30
C ILE A 55 12.97 -9.15 -3.82
N LEU A 56 13.77 -8.35 -4.52
CA LEU A 56 13.80 -8.32 -5.98
C LEU A 56 14.19 -9.68 -6.57
N LYS A 57 15.17 -10.37 -5.98
CA LYS A 57 15.58 -11.70 -6.41
C LYS A 57 14.46 -12.73 -6.23
N ASP A 58 13.78 -12.70 -5.09
CA ASP A 58 12.68 -13.61 -4.80
C ASP A 58 11.50 -13.38 -5.77
N CYS A 59 11.14 -12.11 -6.02
CA CYS A 59 10.04 -11.76 -6.94
C CYS A 59 10.39 -12.07 -8.40
N ALA A 60 11.63 -11.85 -8.83
CA ALA A 60 12.06 -12.14 -10.21
C ALA A 60 11.93 -13.62 -10.58
N ALA A 61 11.98 -14.53 -9.60
CA ALA A 61 11.77 -15.96 -9.83
C ALA A 61 10.31 -16.35 -10.10
N ALA A 62 9.35 -15.47 -9.76
CA ALA A 62 7.91 -15.73 -9.87
C ALA A 62 7.18 -14.76 -10.83
N GLU A 63 7.81 -13.65 -11.24
CA GLU A 63 7.14 -12.58 -12.01
C GLU A 63 6.63 -13.01 -13.40
N ASP A 64 7.25 -14.01 -14.02
CA ASP A 64 6.84 -14.55 -15.32
C ASP A 64 5.54 -15.36 -15.23
N GLU A 65 5.33 -16.07 -14.12
CA GLU A 65 4.14 -16.90 -13.86
C GLU A 65 3.01 -16.12 -13.16
N ALA A 66 3.26 -14.85 -12.79
CA ALA A 66 2.30 -14.00 -12.10
C ALA A 66 0.96 -13.92 -12.84
N PHE A 67 -0.13 -14.20 -12.12
CA PHE A 67 -1.48 -14.23 -12.68
C PHE A 67 -1.88 -12.84 -13.17
N THR A 68 -2.31 -12.75 -14.43
CA THR A 68 -2.64 -11.48 -15.07
C THR A 68 -4.15 -11.25 -15.10
N THR A 69 -4.57 -10.13 -14.51
CA THR A 69 -5.91 -9.60 -14.65
C THR A 69 -5.94 -8.56 -15.77
N ASP A 70 -6.95 -8.63 -16.62
CA ASP A 70 -7.21 -7.68 -17.71
C ASP A 70 -8.72 -7.44 -17.79
N ASP A 71 -9.19 -6.34 -17.19
CA ASP A 71 -10.62 -6.07 -17.02
C ASP A 71 -10.94 -4.57 -17.14
N LYS A 72 -12.23 -4.24 -17.24
CA LYS A 72 -12.76 -2.88 -17.18
C LYS A 72 -13.64 -2.70 -15.97
N HIS A 73 -13.34 -1.68 -15.17
CA HIS A 73 -14.14 -1.31 -14.01
C HIS A 73 -14.37 0.20 -13.96
N THR A 74 -15.34 0.63 -13.16
CA THR A 74 -15.49 2.03 -12.77
C THR A 74 -14.58 2.32 -11.58
N PRO A 75 -14.22 3.58 -11.29
CA PRO A 75 -13.49 3.94 -10.07
C PRO A 75 -14.15 3.47 -8.77
N HIS A 76 -15.48 3.35 -8.75
CA HIS A 76 -16.22 2.83 -7.61
C HIS A 76 -16.30 1.29 -7.58
N GLN A 77 -15.75 0.60 -8.59
CA GLN A 77 -15.85 -0.85 -8.76
C GLN A 77 -17.30 -1.37 -8.78
N LEU A 78 -18.23 -0.50 -9.21
CA LEU A 78 -19.65 -0.81 -9.36
C LEU A 78 -20.01 -0.96 -10.85
N PRO A 79 -21.05 -1.75 -11.18
CA PRO A 79 -21.61 -1.78 -12.53
C PRO A 79 -22.06 -0.38 -12.96
N VAL A 80 -21.93 -0.08 -14.25
CA VAL A 80 -22.45 1.17 -14.85
C VAL A 80 -23.95 1.30 -14.54
N ASP A 81 -24.35 2.46 -14.03
CA ASP A 81 -25.75 2.79 -13.76
C ASP A 81 -26.32 3.67 -14.89
N PRO A 82 -27.21 3.15 -15.76
CA PRO A 82 -27.71 3.87 -16.92
C PRO A 82 -28.62 5.05 -16.57
N ILE A 83 -29.15 5.13 -15.34
CA ILE A 83 -30.02 6.24 -14.91
C ILE A 83 -29.27 7.30 -14.09
N PHE A 84 -28.02 7.04 -13.70
CA PHE A 84 -27.19 8.01 -12.97
C PHE A 84 -26.85 9.22 -13.86
N GLN A 85 -26.93 10.42 -13.29
CA GLN A 85 -26.68 11.68 -14.00
C GLN A 85 -25.57 12.48 -13.31
N PRO A 86 -24.63 13.07 -14.07
CA PRO A 86 -24.52 12.98 -15.53
C PRO A 86 -24.02 11.59 -15.98
N PRO A 87 -24.30 11.17 -17.23
CA PRO A 87 -23.96 9.82 -17.70
C PRO A 87 -22.45 9.56 -17.80
N ASP A 88 -21.64 10.62 -17.87
CA ASP A 88 -20.18 10.63 -17.91
C ASP A 88 -19.54 10.94 -16.54
N SER A 89 -20.28 10.78 -15.44
CA SER A 89 -19.77 10.90 -14.07
C SER A 89 -18.64 9.90 -13.77
N VAL A 90 -17.84 10.19 -12.73
CA VAL A 90 -16.77 9.28 -12.27
C VAL A 90 -17.35 7.91 -11.90
N ARG A 91 -18.53 7.88 -11.30
CA ARG A 91 -19.32 6.68 -11.03
C ARG A 91 -19.54 5.77 -12.26
N ASN A 92 -19.65 6.32 -13.47
CA ASN A 92 -19.92 5.55 -14.68
C ASN A 92 -18.73 5.44 -15.64
N LEU A 93 -17.64 6.17 -15.38
CA LEU A 93 -16.44 6.15 -16.22
C LEU A 93 -15.77 4.77 -16.18
N GLN A 94 -15.86 4.00 -17.27
CA GLN A 94 -15.16 2.71 -17.37
C GLN A 94 -13.71 2.90 -17.81
N MET A 95 -12.79 2.28 -17.07
CA MET A 95 -11.36 2.32 -17.32
C MET A 95 -10.81 0.89 -17.37
N ARG A 96 -9.83 0.63 -18.23
CA ARG A 96 -9.19 -0.68 -18.32
C ARG A 96 -8.07 -0.79 -17.29
N THR A 97 -8.06 -1.85 -16.50
CA THR A 97 -6.94 -2.25 -15.65
C THR A 97 -6.32 -3.50 -16.22
N GLN A 98 -4.99 -3.48 -16.34
CA GLN A 98 -4.20 -4.66 -16.62
C GLN A 98 -3.02 -4.69 -15.67
N VAL A 99 -2.96 -5.72 -14.82
CA VAL A 99 -1.95 -5.90 -13.79
C VAL A 99 -1.73 -7.39 -13.59
N ALA A 100 -0.47 -7.80 -13.37
CA ALA A 100 -0.18 -9.15 -12.91
C ALA A 100 0.11 -9.14 -11.41
N SER A 101 -0.20 -10.23 -10.72
CA SER A 101 0.01 -10.35 -9.28
C SER A 101 0.67 -11.67 -8.93
N ILE A 102 1.71 -11.61 -8.09
CA ILE A 102 2.27 -12.76 -7.38
C ILE A 102 1.49 -12.86 -6.05
N ALA A 103 0.87 -14.01 -5.82
CA ALA A 103 0.09 -14.28 -4.61
C ALA A 103 1.00 -14.53 -3.41
N TYR A 104 0.45 -14.38 -2.21
CA TYR A 104 1.22 -14.48 -0.97
C TYR A 104 1.84 -15.87 -0.74
N ASP A 105 1.15 -16.94 -1.13
CA ASP A 105 1.63 -18.32 -1.04
C ASP A 105 2.68 -18.69 -2.10
N GLU A 106 2.83 -17.88 -3.15
CA GLU A 106 3.88 -17.99 -4.15
C GLU A 106 5.20 -17.35 -3.68
N LEU A 107 5.16 -16.52 -2.63
CA LEU A 107 6.36 -15.92 -2.05
C LEU A 107 7.10 -16.91 -1.13
N PRO A 108 8.44 -16.93 -1.14
CA PRO A 108 9.19 -17.72 -0.17
C PRO A 108 8.85 -17.29 1.26
N LYS A 109 8.52 -18.27 2.12
CA LYS A 109 8.12 -18.03 3.52
C LYS A 109 9.17 -17.24 4.33
N GLU A 110 10.44 -17.42 3.99
CA GLU A 110 11.58 -16.77 4.63
C GLU A 110 12.08 -15.54 3.86
N SER A 111 11.35 -15.08 2.83
CA SER A 111 11.70 -13.87 2.09
C SER A 111 11.66 -12.64 3.00
N GLU A 112 12.49 -11.66 2.69
CA GLU A 112 12.53 -10.40 3.44
C GLU A 112 11.23 -9.60 3.32
N LEU A 113 10.45 -9.80 2.24
CA LEU A 113 9.13 -9.19 2.08
C LEU A 113 8.12 -9.79 3.07
N VAL A 114 8.05 -11.12 3.17
CA VAL A 114 7.17 -11.81 4.12
C VAL A 114 7.55 -11.48 5.57
N LYS A 115 8.85 -11.45 5.88
CA LYS A 115 9.34 -11.01 7.21
C LYS A 115 8.99 -9.56 7.51
N LEU A 116 9.04 -8.67 6.51
CA LEU A 116 8.66 -7.27 6.67
C LEU A 116 7.16 -7.13 6.93
N TYR A 117 6.31 -7.84 6.18
CA TYR A 117 4.87 -7.90 6.39
C TYR A 117 4.52 -8.33 7.82
N ARG A 118 5.16 -9.38 8.32
CA ARG A 118 4.96 -9.92 9.67
C ARG A 118 5.67 -9.12 10.77
N ASN A 119 6.35 -8.03 10.44
CA ASN A 119 7.11 -7.28 11.42
C ASN A 119 6.19 -6.50 12.35
N PRO A 120 6.19 -6.77 13.67
CA PRO A 120 5.29 -6.09 14.61
C PRO A 120 5.52 -4.58 14.67
N LYS A 121 6.73 -4.09 14.34
CA LYS A 121 7.01 -2.65 14.27
C LYS A 121 6.37 -1.99 13.06
N LEU A 122 6.24 -2.70 11.93
CA LEU A 122 5.52 -2.18 10.77
C LEU A 122 4.02 -2.07 11.11
N LEU A 123 3.45 -3.12 11.70
CA LEU A 123 2.06 -3.11 12.17
C LEU A 123 1.80 -1.97 13.16
N ALA A 124 2.68 -1.78 14.15
CA ALA A 124 2.58 -0.69 15.12
C ALA A 124 2.73 0.69 14.47
N LEU A 125 3.63 0.84 13.50
CA LEU A 125 3.80 2.09 12.75
C LEU A 125 2.53 2.44 11.98
N VAL A 126 2.00 1.51 11.19
CA VAL A 126 0.79 1.70 10.39
C VAL A 126 -0.39 2.02 11.31
N SER A 127 -0.57 1.28 12.41
CA SER A 127 -1.63 1.52 13.40
C SER A 127 -1.57 2.92 14.00
N ALA A 128 -0.37 3.40 14.32
CA ALA A 128 -0.21 4.72 14.89
C ALA A 128 -0.48 5.84 13.87
N ILE A 129 -0.08 5.65 12.60
CA ILE A 129 -0.33 6.62 11.52
C ILE A 129 -1.82 6.68 11.17
N THR A 130 -2.48 5.54 11.00
CA THR A 130 -3.91 5.46 10.65
C THR A 130 -4.81 5.80 11.85
N GLY A 131 -4.31 5.67 13.08
CA GLY A 131 -5.03 6.02 14.30
C GLY A 131 -5.83 4.88 14.88
N ARG A 132 -5.58 3.67 14.40
CA ARG A 132 -6.21 2.42 14.81
C ARG A 132 -5.49 1.78 16.02
N GLY A 133 -4.86 2.61 16.86
CA GLY A 133 -3.97 2.17 17.94
C GLY A 133 -4.05 3.01 19.21
N ASP A 134 -4.98 3.98 19.28
CA ASP A 134 -5.12 4.94 20.38
C ASP A 134 -6.10 4.48 21.49
N GLY A 135 -6.43 3.19 21.51
CA GLY A 135 -7.40 2.62 22.46
C GLY A 135 -8.86 2.71 22.02
N SER A 136 -9.13 3.23 20.81
CA SER A 136 -10.38 2.99 20.10
C SER A 136 -10.52 1.49 19.75
N SER A 137 -11.76 1.01 19.58
CA SER A 137 -12.13 -0.40 19.40
C SER A 137 -11.64 -1.07 18.10
N GLU A 138 -10.81 -0.40 17.31
CA GLU A 138 -10.43 -0.81 15.97
C GLU A 138 -8.94 -1.12 15.91
N GLN A 139 -8.55 -2.30 16.39
CA GLN A 139 -7.18 -2.79 16.27
C GLN A 139 -6.93 -3.30 14.84
N ILE A 140 -5.76 -2.97 14.26
CA ILE A 140 -5.32 -3.58 12.99
C ILE A 140 -4.69 -4.95 13.26
N TYR A 141 -5.08 -5.93 12.44
CA TYR A 141 -4.51 -7.27 12.43
C TYR A 141 -3.83 -7.54 11.09
N LEU A 142 -2.88 -8.48 11.09
CA LEU A 142 -2.39 -9.05 9.85
C LEU A 142 -3.49 -9.93 9.23
N SER A 143 -3.61 -9.87 7.91
CA SER A 143 -4.45 -10.81 7.17
C SER A 143 -3.76 -12.18 7.15
N GLU A 144 -4.54 -13.23 7.39
CA GLU A 144 -4.10 -14.63 7.26
C GLU A 144 -4.57 -15.24 5.91
N ASP A 145 -5.07 -14.41 4.98
CA ASP A 145 -5.41 -14.84 3.63
C ASP A 145 -4.16 -15.39 2.92
N SER A 146 -4.20 -16.66 2.55
CA SER A 146 -3.10 -17.35 1.88
C SER A 146 -2.72 -16.74 0.53
N LEU A 147 -3.62 -15.99 -0.10
CA LEU A 147 -3.39 -15.37 -1.41
C LEU A 147 -3.18 -13.86 -1.28
N GLY A 148 -4.06 -13.18 -0.55
CA GLY A 148 -4.16 -11.73 -0.52
C GLY A 148 -3.36 -11.00 0.57
N ALA A 149 -2.77 -11.70 1.55
CA ALA A 149 -2.18 -11.04 2.72
C ALA A 149 -1.01 -10.09 2.39
N CYS A 150 -0.10 -10.52 1.51
CA CYS A 150 0.99 -9.71 0.98
C CYS A 150 1.28 -10.13 -0.46
N SER A 151 0.67 -9.44 -1.40
CA SER A 151 0.84 -9.68 -2.84
C SER A 151 1.83 -8.70 -3.47
N VAL A 152 2.38 -9.07 -4.62
CA VAL A 152 3.27 -8.21 -5.42
C VAL A 152 2.63 -7.94 -6.77
N ASN A 153 2.35 -6.68 -7.05
CA ASN A 153 1.88 -6.26 -8.37
C ASN A 153 3.05 -6.11 -9.34
N VAL A 154 2.94 -6.78 -10.48
CA VAL A 154 3.89 -6.79 -11.59
C VAL A 154 3.28 -6.03 -12.75
N PHE A 155 3.91 -4.92 -13.13
CA PHE A 155 3.52 -4.10 -14.26
C PHE A 155 4.46 -4.35 -15.43
N ARG A 156 3.92 -4.93 -16.51
CA ARG A 156 4.63 -5.10 -17.79
C ARG A 156 4.43 -3.87 -18.67
N ALA A 157 5.11 -3.81 -19.82
CA ALA A 157 4.89 -2.72 -20.76
C ALA A 157 3.40 -2.60 -21.12
N SER A 158 2.87 -1.36 -21.12
CA SER A 158 1.46 -1.01 -21.31
C SER A 158 0.47 -1.41 -20.19
N TYR A 159 0.92 -2.08 -19.14
CA TYR A 159 0.05 -2.39 -17.99
C TYR A 159 -0.23 -1.12 -17.19
N ALA A 160 -1.42 -1.05 -16.62
CA ALA A 160 -1.89 0.08 -15.82
C ALA A 160 -2.91 -0.41 -14.79
N HIS A 161 -2.82 0.10 -13.57
CA HIS A 161 -3.88 -0.03 -12.59
C HIS A 161 -4.68 1.27 -12.64
N SER A 162 -5.83 1.25 -13.31
CA SER A 162 -6.65 2.45 -13.49
C SER A 162 -7.20 2.96 -12.17
N PHE A 163 -7.59 4.24 -12.15
CA PHE A 163 -8.17 4.89 -10.98
C PHE A 163 -9.30 4.06 -10.37
N HIS A 164 -9.22 3.84 -9.07
CA HIS A 164 -10.25 3.23 -8.24
C HIS A 164 -10.14 3.71 -6.81
N PHE A 165 -11.21 3.53 -6.06
CA PHE A 165 -11.16 3.47 -4.61
C PHE A 165 -10.86 2.04 -4.20
N ASP A 166 -9.95 1.86 -3.25
CA ASP A 166 -9.71 0.56 -2.65
C ASP A 166 -10.95 0.11 -1.84
N GLU A 167 -11.19 -1.20 -1.80
CA GLU A 167 -12.18 -1.81 -0.91
C GLU A 167 -11.70 -1.82 0.55
N SER A 168 -10.38 -1.69 0.77
CA SER A 168 -9.78 -1.56 2.10
C SER A 168 -9.86 -0.12 2.61
N GLU A 169 -10.01 0.04 3.94
CA GLU A 169 -10.05 1.36 4.59
C GLU A 169 -8.74 2.16 4.41
N PHE A 170 -7.63 1.45 4.28
CA PHE A 170 -6.31 2.00 3.97
C PHE A 170 -5.45 0.91 3.32
N SER A 171 -4.38 1.33 2.65
CA SER A 171 -3.45 0.44 1.98
C SER A 171 -2.00 0.83 2.30
N THR A 172 -1.12 -0.17 2.35
CA THR A 172 0.33 0.02 2.50
C THR A 172 1.02 -0.57 1.28
N THR A 173 1.73 0.26 0.53
CA THR A 173 2.46 -0.18 -0.67
C THR A 173 3.96 0.02 -0.50
N ILE A 174 4.74 -0.90 -1.07
CA ILE A 174 6.21 -0.80 -1.13
C ILE A 174 6.61 -0.90 -2.59
N MET A 175 7.19 0.17 -3.11
CA MET A 175 7.82 0.14 -4.42
C MET A 175 9.14 -0.65 -4.32
N ILE A 176 9.18 -1.81 -4.98
CA ILE A 176 10.38 -2.67 -4.99
C ILE A 176 11.21 -2.55 -6.27
N ARG A 177 10.60 -2.08 -7.36
CA ARG A 177 11.23 -1.83 -8.65
C ARG A 177 10.61 -0.59 -9.29
N GLU A 178 11.44 0.36 -9.69
CA GLU A 178 11.00 1.51 -10.48
C GLU A 178 10.83 1.12 -11.96
N ALA A 179 10.00 1.85 -12.69
CA ALA A 179 9.87 1.67 -14.12
C ALA A 179 11.13 2.18 -14.85
N ASN A 180 11.55 1.46 -15.89
CA ASN A 180 12.76 1.83 -16.66
C ASN A 180 12.57 3.05 -17.58
N LEU A 181 11.31 3.44 -17.85
CA LEU A 181 11.00 4.59 -18.70
C LEU A 181 10.60 5.78 -17.83
N ASP A 182 11.32 6.88 -18.01
CA ASP A 182 11.04 8.13 -17.31
C ASP A 182 9.57 8.57 -17.49
N GLY A 183 8.93 8.92 -16.37
CA GLY A 183 7.54 9.37 -16.36
C GLY A 183 6.50 8.25 -16.47
N SER A 184 6.91 6.97 -16.45
CA SER A 184 6.00 5.81 -16.41
C SER A 184 5.94 5.19 -15.01
N GLY A 185 4.95 4.33 -14.76
CA GLY A 185 4.79 3.66 -13.45
C GLY A 185 4.48 4.61 -12.30
N LEU A 186 3.95 5.80 -12.58
CA LEU A 186 3.64 6.80 -11.57
C LEU A 186 2.45 6.37 -10.72
N PHE A 187 2.61 6.42 -9.40
CA PHE A 187 1.48 6.34 -8.49
C PHE A 187 0.79 7.71 -8.41
N GLN A 188 -0.48 7.76 -8.81
CA GLN A 188 -1.28 8.98 -8.82
C GLN A 188 -2.43 8.86 -7.83
N TYR A 189 -2.71 9.95 -7.11
CA TYR A 189 -3.84 10.06 -6.20
C TYR A 189 -4.38 11.48 -6.25
N THR A 190 -5.64 11.66 -5.83
CA THR A 190 -6.30 12.97 -5.76
C THR A 190 -6.40 13.42 -4.30
N PRO A 191 -6.67 14.71 -4.05
CA PRO A 191 -7.25 15.12 -2.77
C PRO A 191 -8.53 14.31 -2.46
N PRO A 192 -8.99 14.27 -1.20
CA PRO A 192 -10.22 13.58 -0.82
C PRO A 192 -11.42 13.99 -1.71
N LEU A 193 -12.07 13.00 -2.31
CA LEU A 193 -13.24 13.18 -3.19
C LEU A 193 -14.57 12.76 -2.53
N ARG A 194 -14.51 11.93 -1.48
CA ARG A 194 -15.66 11.39 -0.74
C ARG A 194 -15.37 11.36 0.76
N GLU A 195 -16.41 11.46 1.58
CA GLU A 195 -16.30 11.31 3.04
C GLU A 195 -16.50 9.86 3.46
N THR A 196 -17.40 9.14 2.80
CA THR A 196 -17.76 7.75 3.10
C THR A 196 -17.69 6.85 1.88
N SER A 197 -17.80 5.54 2.08
CA SER A 197 -17.87 4.58 0.98
C SER A 197 -19.08 4.77 0.06
N ASP A 198 -20.13 5.38 0.61
CA ASP A 198 -21.45 5.48 -0.01
C ASP A 198 -21.59 6.74 -0.87
N ASP A 199 -20.67 7.71 -0.74
CA ASP A 199 -20.69 8.92 -1.55
C ASP A 199 -20.20 8.60 -2.97
N LEU A 200 -21.09 8.78 -3.94
CA LEU A 200 -20.82 8.58 -5.37
C LEU A 200 -20.48 9.93 -6.01
N VAL A 201 -19.33 10.00 -6.69
CA VAL A 201 -18.81 11.19 -7.39
C VAL A 201 -18.89 11.07 -8.91
#